data_AF-A0A527GKI5-F1
#
_entry.id   AF-A0A527GKI5-F1
#
_cell.length_a   1.000
_cell.length_b   1.000
_cell.length_c   1.000
_cell.angle_alpha   90.00
_cell.angle_beta   90.00
_cell.angle_gamma   90.00
#
_symmetry.space_group_name_H-M   'P 1'
#
loop_
_entity.id
_entity.type
_entity.pdbx_description
1 polymer ?
#
loop_
_entity_poly.entity_id
_entity_poly.type
_entity_poly.pdbx_seq_one_letter_code
_entity_poly.pdbx_strand_id
1 'polypeptide(L)'
;MNCRLRIALYQPDIAGNTGTILRFAACLGLGVDIIEPTGFPLSDKALKRAGMDYLEMAALTRHVDWHAFEEWRKAGSRRLVLLST
;
A
#
# COMPACT_ATOMS: atom_id res chain seq x y z
N MET A 1 7.61 -12.19 -7.88
CA MET A 1 6.68 -11.89 -8.99
C MET A 1 6.91 -10.46 -9.44
N ASN A 2 7.22 -10.23 -10.71
CA ASN A 2 7.51 -8.88 -11.25
C ASN A 2 6.18 -8.15 -11.52
N CYS A 3 5.57 -7.60 -10.47
CA CYS A 3 4.29 -6.89 -10.63
C CYS A 3 4.53 -5.49 -11.20
N ARG A 4 4.05 -5.23 -12.42
CA ARG A 4 4.26 -3.96 -13.14
C ARG A 4 3.41 -2.80 -12.61
N LEU A 5 2.33 -3.08 -11.89
CA LEU A 5 1.36 -2.09 -11.42
C LEU A 5 1.18 -2.18 -9.90
N ARG A 6 1.11 -1.02 -9.26
CA ARG A 6 1.02 -0.89 -7.81
C ARG A 6 0.09 0.26 -7.43
N ILE A 7 -0.55 0.14 -6.27
CA ILE A 7 -1.43 1.16 -5.71
C ILE A 7 -0.70 1.86 -4.58
N ALA A 8 -0.54 3.18 -4.66
CA ALA A 8 0.05 3.98 -3.59
C ALA A 8 -1.07 4.68 -2.79
N LEU A 9 -1.11 4.44 -1.48
CA LEU A 9 -2.02 5.09 -0.54
C LEU A 9 -1.26 6.18 0.22
N TYR A 10 -1.55 7.44 -0.09
CA TYR A 10 -0.98 8.57 0.61
C TYR A 10 -1.74 8.87 1.90
N GLN A 11 -1.07 8.73 3.04
CA GLN A 11 -1.57 9.04 4.37
C GLN A 11 -3.01 8.57 4.62
N PRO A 12 -3.31 7.27 4.44
CA PRO A 12 -4.67 6.79 4.54
C PRO A 12 -5.23 6.97 5.96
N ASP A 13 -6.43 7.54 6.03
CA ASP A 13 -7.09 7.88 7.30
C ASP A 13 -8.08 6.80 7.78
N ILE A 14 -8.71 6.08 6.85
CA ILE A 14 -9.78 5.11 7.16
C ILE A 14 -9.29 3.67 6.98
N ALA A 15 -9.14 2.94 8.09
CA ALA A 15 -8.66 1.55 8.09
C ALA A 15 -9.47 0.61 7.18
N GLY A 16 -10.81 0.78 7.14
CA GLY A 16 -11.69 -0.05 6.31
C GLY A 16 -11.43 0.12 4.81
N ASN A 17 -11.12 1.34 4.37
CA ASN A 17 -10.79 1.63 2.97
C ASN A 17 -9.45 0.99 2.60
N THR A 18 -8.44 1.14 3.47
CA THR A 18 -7.14 0.50 3.28
C THR A 18 -7.25 -1.02 3.20
N GLY A 19 -8.02 -1.65 4.11
CA GLY A 19 -8.27 -3.09 4.07
C GLY A 19 -8.95 -3.55 2.77
N THR A 20 -9.94 -2.80 2.29
CA THR A 20 -10.62 -3.10 1.02
C THR A 20 -9.67 -3.02 -0.18
N ILE A 21 -8.83 -1.98 -0.23
CA ILE A 21 -7.84 -1.79 -1.31
C ILE A 21 -6.79 -2.90 -1.29
N LEU A 22 -6.34 -3.31 -0.10
CA LEU A 22 -5.35 -4.38 0.02
C LEU A 22 -5.89 -5.71 -0.48
N ARG A 23 -7.14 -6.06 -0.12
CA ARG A 23 -7.81 -7.25 -0.64
C ARG A 23 -7.99 -7.19 -2.16
N PHE A 24 -8.41 -6.03 -2.66
CA PHE A 24 -8.54 -5.80 -4.10
C PHE A 24 -7.20 -6.01 -4.83
N ALA A 25 -6.12 -5.44 -4.29
CA ALA A 25 -4.78 -5.60 -4.85
C ALA A 25 -4.34 -7.06 -4.84
N ALA A 26 -4.61 -7.80 -3.76
CA ALA A 26 -4.30 -9.22 -3.66
C ALA A 26 -5.04 -10.07 -4.70
N CYS A 27 -6.35 -9.87 -4.86
CA CYS A 27 -7.14 -10.57 -5.88
C CYS A 27 -6.62 -10.33 -7.31
N LEU A 28 -6.01 -9.17 -7.57
CA LEU A 28 -5.45 -8.80 -8.87
C LEU A 28 -3.93 -9.03 -8.98
N GLY A 29 -3.29 -9.54 -7.92
CA GLY A 29 -1.84 -9.71 -7.87
C GLY A 29 -1.04 -8.41 -7.93
N LEU A 30 -1.63 -7.28 -7.53
CA LEU A 30 -1.01 -5.95 -7.50
C LEU A 30 -0.21 -5.73 -6.21
N GLY A 31 0.85 -4.91 -6.30
CA GLY A 31 1.56 -4.44 -5.11
C GLY A 31 0.86 -3.22 -4.47
N VAL A 32 1.03 -3.03 -3.16
CA VAL A 32 0.51 -1.84 -2.47
C VAL A 32 1.63 -1.13 -1.72
N ASP A 33 1.68 0.19 -1.89
CA ASP A 33 2.59 1.09 -1.19
C ASP A 33 1.77 1.95 -0.22
N ILE A 34 2.06 1.90 1.07
CA ILE A 34 1.46 2.82 2.06
C ILE A 34 2.49 3.89 2.40
N ILE A 35 2.09 5.15 2.28
CA ILE A 35 2.91 6.32 2.59
C ILE A 35 2.39 6.91 3.89
N GLU A 36 3.25 6.93 4.91
CA GLU A 36 2.92 7.36 6.27
C GLU A 36 2.88 8.90 6.44
N PRO A 37 2.29 9.39 7.55
CA PRO A 37 1.59 8.67 8.62
C PRO A 37 0.19 8.17 8.21
N THR A 38 -0.25 7.08 8.83
CA THR A 38 -1.64 6.60 8.70
C THR A 38 -2.50 7.09 9.85
N GLY A 39 -3.78 7.38 9.59
CA GLY A 39 -4.74 7.81 10.61
C GLY A 39 -5.16 6.71 11.59
N PHE A 40 -4.69 5.47 11.39
CA PHE A 40 -5.02 4.30 12.20
C PHE A 40 -3.78 3.43 12.46
N PRO A 41 -3.80 2.58 13.51
CA PRO A 41 -2.67 1.71 13.83
C PRO A 41 -2.51 0.57 12.81
N LEU A 42 -1.43 0.61 12.04
CA LEU A 42 -0.97 -0.42 11.11
C LEU A 42 -0.19 -1.55 11.82
N SER A 43 -0.84 -2.19 12.79
CA SER A 43 -0.28 -3.36 13.47
C SER A 43 -0.63 -4.65 12.72
N ASP A 44 0.27 -5.65 12.75
CA ASP A 44 -0.01 -7.00 12.20
C ASP A 44 -1.29 -7.60 12.78
N LYS A 45 -1.63 -7.27 14.02
CA LYS A 45 -2.88 -7.69 14.66
C LYS A 45 -4.11 -7.03 14.01
N ALA A 46 -4.03 -5.74 13.68
CA ALA A 46 -5.10 -5.04 12.98
C ALA A 46 -5.27 -5.55 11.54
N LEU A 47 -4.15 -5.81 10.84
CA LEU A 47 -4.15 -6.39 9.50
C LEU A 47 -4.73 -7.81 9.51
N LYS A 48 -4.26 -8.70 10.38
CA LYS A 48 -4.82 -10.05 10.54
C LYS A 48 -6.31 -10.03 10.88
N ARG A 49 -6.74 -9.09 11.73
CA ARG A 49 -8.16 -8.96 12.12
C ARG A 49 -9.04 -8.43 10.99
N ALA A 50 -8.47 -7.73 10.01
CA ALA A 50 -9.15 -7.35 8.78
C ALA A 50 -9.28 -8.51 7.78
N GLY A 51 -8.85 -9.73 8.16
CA GLY A 51 -8.88 -10.91 7.31
C GLY A 51 -7.74 -10.94 6.29
N MET A 52 -6.66 -10.19 6.56
CA MET A 52 -5.50 -10.13 5.70
C MET A 52 -4.61 -11.36 5.92
N ASP A 53 -4.41 -12.15 4.86
CA ASP A 53 -3.54 -13.32 4.92
C ASP A 53 -2.04 -12.94 4.73
N TYR A 54 -1.15 -13.90 4.90
CA TYR A 54 0.29 -13.66 4.77
C TYR A 54 0.73 -13.29 3.35
N LEU A 55 -0.03 -13.70 2.32
CA LEU A 55 0.25 -13.36 0.93
C LEU A 55 -0.08 -11.89 0.66
N GLU A 56 -1.18 -11.39 1.22
CA GLU A 56 -1.56 -9.98 1.16
C GLU A 56 -0.52 -9.09 1.87
N MET A 57 0.02 -9.53 3.01
CA MET A 57 1.10 -8.82 3.71
C MET A 57 2.42 -8.81 2.93
N ALA A 58 2.72 -9.86 2.16
CA ALA A 58 3.95 -9.95 1.39
C ALA A 58 4.01 -8.98 0.18
N ALA A 59 2.87 -8.48 -0.29
CA ALA A 59 2.77 -7.51 -1.38
C ALA A 59 2.79 -6.04 -0.91
N LEU A 60 2.72 -5.82 0.40
CA LEU A 60 2.69 -4.51 1.03
C LEU A 60 4.10 -3.94 1.24
N THR A 61 4.30 -2.67 0.89
CA THR A 61 5.52 -1.91 1.17
C THR A 61 5.13 -0.63 1.90
N ARG A 62 5.84 -0.32 2.99
CA ARG A 62 5.59 0.89 3.79
C ARG A 62 6.71 1.90 3.55
N HIS A 63 6.32 3.16 3.39
CA HIS A 63 7.21 4.31 3.22
C HIS A 63 6.94 5.27 4.37
N VAL A 64 7.99 5.67 5.08
CA VAL A 64 7.89 6.51 6.29
C VAL A 64 7.32 7.90 6.00
N ASP A 65 7.50 8.38 4.76
CA ASP A 65 6.96 9.64 4.27
C ASP A 65 6.95 9.65 2.73
N TRP A 66 6.53 10.79 2.16
CA TRP A 66 6.53 11.01 0.72
C TRP A 66 7.93 10.94 0.09
N HIS A 67 8.95 11.41 0.81
CA HIS A 67 10.30 11.48 0.27
C HIS A 67 10.89 10.08 0.06
N ALA A 68 10.75 9.20 1.06
CA ALA A 68 11.14 7.79 0.97
C ALA A 68 10.40 7.07 -0.18
N PHE A 69 9.10 7.33 -0.34
CA PHE A 69 8.34 6.82 -1.48
C PHE A 69 8.89 7.31 -2.81
N GLU A 70 9.20 8.61 -2.92
CA GLU A 70 9.69 9.20 -4.15
C GLU A 70 11.07 8.66 -4.55
N GLU A 71 11.99 8.50 -3.60
CA GLU A 71 13.30 7.89 -3.81
C GLU A 71 13.17 6.44 -4.30
N TRP A 72 12.37 5.63 -3.59
CA TRP A 72 12.10 4.24 -3.98
C TRP A 72 11.49 4.15 -5.39
N ARG A 73 10.55 5.05 -5.71
CA ARG A 73 9.88 5.11 -7.01
C ARG A 73 10.88 5.46 -8.11
N LYS A 74 11.69 6.50 -7.91
CA LYS A 74 12.71 6.97 -8.87
C LYS A 74 13.79 5.92 -9.11
N ALA A 75 14.28 5.27 -8.05
CA ALA A 75 15.27 4.20 -8.15
C ALA A 75 14.79 3.03 -9.03
N GLY A 76 13.50 2.74 -9.04
CA GLY A 76 12.91 1.74 -9.93
C GLY A 76 12.37 2.28 -11.25
N SER A 77 12.62 3.54 -11.61
CA SER A 77 12.11 4.18 -12.83
C SER A 77 10.58 4.03 -13.00
N ARG A 78 9.83 4.10 -11.90
CA ARG A 78 8.38 3.86 -11.89
C ARG A 78 7.61 5.13 -12.26
N ARG A 79 6.70 5.04 -13.22
CA ARG A 79 5.77 6.13 -13.58
C ARG A 79 4.71 6.29 -12.50
N LEU A 80 4.43 7.54 -12.10
CA LEU A 80 3.35 7.90 -11.18
C LEU A 80 2.16 8.46 -11.96
N VAL A 81 0.95 8.02 -11.60
CA VAL A 81 -0.31 8.58 -12.09
C VAL A 81 -1.10 9.00 -10.85
N LEU A 82 -1.50 10.27 -10.78
CA LEU A 82 -2.25 10.82 -9.66
C LEU A 82 -3.75 10.75 -9.97
N LEU A 83 -4.52 10.20 -9.03
CA LEU A 83 -5.96 10.36 -8.99
C LEU A 83 -6.28 11.63 -8.19
N SER A 84 -6.96 12.58 -8.82
CA SER A 84 -7.37 13.85 -8.25
C SER A 84 -8.84 14.10 -8.60
N THR A 85 -9.57 14.81 -7.74
CA THR A 85 -11.01 15.08 -7.85
C THR A 85 -11.27 16.57 -7.79
#